data_AF-A0A920ABL1-F1
#
_entry.id   AF-A0A920ABL1-F1
#
_cell.length_a   1.000
_cell.length_b   1.000
_cell.length_c   1.000
_cell.angle_alpha   90.00
_cell.angle_beta   90.00
_cell.angle_gamma   90.00
#
_symmetry.space_group_name_H-M   'P 1'
#
loop_
_entity.id
_entity.type
_entity.pdbx_description
1 polymer ?
#
loop_
_entity_poly.entity_id
_entity_poly.type
_entity_poly.pdbx_seq_one_letter_code
_entity_poly.pdbx_strand_id
1 'polypeptide(L)'
;MLVFFLDNEVGAAASTGLGEAVIRTAGSAMVVECMRNGMSPLESCKEVVNRISEIHRNRPEWEYLQVGFIALSKSGDYAGYSLKKGFNYALSDYKMIRF
;
A
#
# COMPACT_ATOMS: atom_id res chain seq x y z
N MET A 1 1.87 -13.37 -0.21
CA MET A 1 2.92 -13.04 0.79
C MET A 1 2.66 -11.63 1.29
N LEU A 2 2.78 -11.36 2.59
CA LEU A 2 2.64 -10.00 3.15
C LEU A 2 4.03 -9.36 3.25
N VAL A 3 4.15 -8.11 2.80
CA VAL A 3 5.35 -7.28 3.00
C VAL A 3 4.91 -6.03 3.76
N PHE A 4 5.57 -5.72 4.87
CA PHE A 4 5.25 -4.55 5.70
C PHE A 4 6.50 -3.75 6.03
N PHE A 5 6.29 -2.48 6.37
CA PHE A 5 7.33 -1.59 6.87
C PHE A 5 6.71 -0.63 7.91
N LEU A 6 7.49 -0.26 8.93
CA LEU A 6 7.06 0.61 10.02
C LEU A 6 8.20 1.55 10.41
N ASP A 7 7.86 2.83 10.52
CA ASP A 7 8.68 3.85 11.17
C ASP A 7 7.80 4.61 12.17
N ASN A 8 8.17 4.60 13.45
CA ASN A 8 7.41 5.25 14.52
C ASN A 8 7.33 6.79 14.38
N GLU A 9 8.21 7.41 13.61
CA GLU A 9 8.18 8.86 13.36
C GLU A 9 7.26 9.23 12.19
N VAL A 10 6.81 8.26 11.40
CA VAL A 10 6.01 8.51 10.18
C VAL A 10 4.70 7.73 10.20
N GLY A 11 4.77 6.41 10.28
CA GLY A 11 3.65 5.50 10.12
C GLY A 11 4.08 4.09 9.70
N ALA A 12 3.10 3.30 9.29
CA ALA A 12 3.28 1.93 8.82
C ALA A 12 2.51 1.67 7.53
N ALA A 13 3.01 0.73 6.73
CA ALA A 13 2.32 0.24 5.56
C ALA A 13 2.46 -1.28 5.47
N ALA A 14 1.39 -1.94 5.02
CA ALA A 14 1.36 -3.36 4.72
C ALA A 14 0.77 -3.58 3.32
N SER A 15 1.21 -4.64 2.65
CA SER A 15 0.84 -4.93 1.27
C SER A 15 0.27 -6.33 1.10
N THR A 16 -0.56 -6.51 0.07
CA THR A 16 -1.09 -7.80 -0.38
C THR A 16 -1.01 -7.93 -1.90
N GLY A 17 -1.21 -9.14 -2.41
CA GLY A 17 -1.15 -9.48 -3.83
C GLY A 17 0.12 -10.23 -4.21
N LEU A 18 0.63 -9.96 -5.42
CA LEU A 18 1.84 -10.60 -5.96
C LEU A 18 3.09 -10.09 -5.23
N GLY A 19 3.63 -10.91 -4.32
CA GLY A 19 4.71 -10.52 -3.43
C GLY A 19 5.99 -10.12 -4.17
N GLU A 20 6.30 -10.79 -5.27
CA GLU A 20 7.45 -10.53 -6.12
C GLU A 20 7.43 -9.11 -6.70
N ALA A 21 6.24 -8.59 -7.07
CA ALA A 21 6.08 -7.23 -7.53
C ALA A 21 6.37 -6.21 -6.42
N VAL A 22 5.90 -6.49 -5.20
CA VAL A 22 6.10 -5.61 -4.04
C VAL A 22 7.56 -5.61 -3.56
N ILE A 23 8.19 -6.80 -3.49
CA ILE A 23 9.59 -6.93 -3.08
C ILE A 23 10.49 -6.20 -4.08
N ARG A 24 10.25 -6.36 -5.38
CA ARG A 24 11.05 -5.73 -6.43
C ARG A 24 11.04 -4.20 -6.36
N THR A 25 9.96 -3.60 -5.87
CA THR A 25 9.86 -2.15 -5.71
C THR A 25 10.13 -1.66 -4.30
N ALA A 26 10.38 -2.54 -3.32
CA ALA A 26 10.36 -2.18 -1.90
C ALA A 26 9.07 -1.42 -1.51
N GLY A 27 7.92 -1.87 -2.02
CA GLY A 27 6.69 -1.10 -2.05
C GLY A 27 6.23 -0.56 -0.70
N SER A 28 6.22 -1.38 0.36
CA SER A 28 5.76 -0.93 1.69
C SER A 28 6.68 0.13 2.31
N ALA A 29 8.00 0.01 2.12
CA ALA A 29 8.93 1.04 2.55
C ALA A 29 8.73 2.33 1.76
N MET A 30 8.50 2.23 0.45
CA MET A 30 8.22 3.39 -0.40
C MET A 30 6.93 4.12 0.00
N VAL A 31 5.88 3.41 0.39
CA VAL A 31 4.65 4.04 0.91
C VAL A 31 4.96 4.87 2.16
N VAL A 32 5.76 4.34 3.08
CA VAL A 32 6.15 5.10 4.29
C VAL A 32 7.05 6.29 3.95
N GLU A 33 7.96 6.16 2.98
CA GLU A 33 8.77 7.30 2.53
C GLU A 33 7.97 8.38 1.80
N CYS A 34 6.94 8.00 1.03
CA CYS A 34 5.98 8.96 0.48
C CYS A 34 5.27 9.75 1.60
N MET A 35 4.83 9.06 2.66
CA MET A 35 4.25 9.72 3.83
C MET A 35 5.26 10.62 4.55
N ARG A 36 6.54 10.20 4.64
CA ARG A 36 7.62 11.02 5.20
C ARG A 36 7.80 12.33 4.42
N ASN A 37 7.59 12.28 3.11
CA ASN A 37 7.64 13.44 2.22
C ASN A 37 6.34 14.28 2.22
N GLY A 38 5.42 14.03 3.16
CA GLY A 38 4.23 14.84 3.38
C GLY A 38 2.97 14.39 2.62
N MET A 39 3.02 13.28 1.91
CA MET A 39 1.81 12.72 1.28
C MET A 39 0.87 12.10 2.32
N SER A 40 -0.44 12.19 2.09
CA SER A 40 -1.40 11.43 2.90
C SER A 40 -1.24 9.91 2.68
N PRO A 41 -1.75 9.05 3.59
CA PRO A 41 -1.74 7.61 3.39
C PRO A 41 -2.38 7.17 2.06
N LEU A 42 -3.46 7.83 1.63
CA LEU A 42 -4.15 7.49 0.38
C LEU A 42 -3.30 7.87 -0.84
N GLU A 43 -2.71 9.06 -0.85
CA GLU A 43 -1.83 9.52 -1.93
C GLU A 43 -0.59 8.64 -2.03
N SER A 44 0.01 8.30 -0.89
CA SER A 44 1.18 7.42 -0.82
C SER A 44 0.88 6.03 -1.40
N CYS A 45 -0.24 5.42 -1.01
CA CYS A 45 -0.65 4.13 -1.57
C CYS A 45 -0.93 4.22 -3.08
N LYS A 46 -1.57 5.29 -3.56
CA LYS A 46 -1.84 5.51 -4.99
C LYS A 46 -0.55 5.68 -5.79
N GLU A 47 0.37 6.50 -5.31
CA GLU A 47 1.66 6.77 -5.95
C GLU A 47 2.43 5.47 -6.16
N VAL A 48 2.55 4.65 -5.11
CA VAL A 48 3.29 3.38 -5.19
C VAL A 48 2.57 2.35 -6.08
N VAL A 49 1.24 2.26 -6.03
CA VAL A 49 0.47 1.39 -6.95
C VAL A 49 0.64 1.83 -8.40
N ASN A 50 0.61 3.14 -8.68
CA ASN A 50 0.82 3.68 -10.03
C ASN A 50 2.23 3.36 -10.53
N ARG A 51 3.25 3.53 -9.69
CA ARG A 51 4.63 3.16 -10.04
C ARG A 51 4.78 1.68 -10.36
N ILE A 52 4.18 0.80 -9.56
CA ILE A 52 4.17 -0.66 -9.83
C ILE A 52 3.41 -0.94 -11.14
N SER A 53 2.27 -0.29 -11.35
CA SER A 53 1.46 -0.41 -12.57
C SER A 53 2.30 -0.11 -13.82
N GLU A 54 3.02 1.02 -13.83
CA GLU A 54 3.86 1.43 -14.96
C GLU A 54 4.99 0.44 -15.27
N ILE A 55 5.64 -0.12 -14.24
CA ILE A 55 6.73 -1.09 -14.42
C ILE A 55 6.21 -2.39 -15.09
N HIS A 56 4.99 -2.80 -14.78
CA HIS A 56 4.43 -4.08 -15.22
C HIS A 56 3.43 -3.99 -16.38
N ARG A 57 2.98 -2.79 -16.78
CA ARG A 57 1.89 -2.60 -17.76
C ARG A 57 2.08 -3.34 -19.09
N ASN A 58 3.32 -3.48 -19.54
CA ASN A 58 3.67 -4.12 -20.80
C ASN A 58 4.31 -5.51 -20.62
N ARG A 59 4.14 -6.13 -19.45
CA ARG A 59 4.72 -7.43 -19.14
C ARG A 59 3.65 -8.53 -19.07
N PRO A 60 4.02 -9.81 -19.29
CA PRO A 60 3.07 -10.92 -19.25
C PRO A 60 2.30 -11.02 -17.93
N GLU A 61 2.90 -10.58 -16.82
CA GLU A 61 2.25 -10.62 -15.51
C GLU A 61 1.10 -9.64 -15.33
N TRP A 62 0.89 -8.68 -16.23
CA TRP A 62 -0.16 -7.65 -16.10
C TRP A 62 -1.56 -8.22 -15.87
N GLU A 63 -1.90 -9.31 -16.56
CA GLU A 63 -3.24 -9.92 -16.51
C GLU A 63 -3.57 -10.43 -15.10
N TYR A 64 -2.61 -11.02 -14.39
CA TYR A 64 -2.78 -11.55 -13.04
C TYR A 64 -2.18 -10.68 -11.94
N LEU A 65 -1.51 -9.57 -12.29
CA LEU A 65 -0.95 -8.64 -11.31
C LEU A 65 -2.06 -8.06 -10.45
N GLN A 66 -1.94 -8.25 -9.14
CA GLN A 66 -2.71 -7.53 -8.14
C GLN A 66 -1.73 -7.08 -7.06
N VAL A 67 -1.85 -5.82 -6.66
CA VAL A 67 -1.12 -5.26 -5.53
C VAL A 67 -2.06 -4.28 -4.84
N GLY A 68 -2.10 -4.36 -3.52
CA GLY A 68 -2.78 -3.38 -2.68
C GLY A 68 -1.96 -3.04 -1.45
N PHE A 69 -2.12 -1.83 -0.96
CA PHE A 69 -1.51 -1.35 0.27
C PHE A 69 -2.59 -0.86 1.22
N ILE A 70 -2.36 -1.10 2.51
CA ILE A 70 -2.96 -0.33 3.60
C ILE A 70 -1.85 0.46 4.27
N ALA A 71 -2.15 1.69 4.66
CA ALA A 71 -1.22 2.57 5.36
C ALA A 71 -1.93 3.26 6.54
N LEU A 72 -1.14 3.52 7.58
CA LEU A 72 -1.54 4.24 8.80
C LEU A 72 -0.41 5.23 9.15
N SER A 73 -0.73 6.52 9.26
CA SER A 73 0.21 7.54 9.72
C SER A 73 0.27 7.62 11.24
N LYS A 74 1.30 8.29 11.78
CA LYS A 74 1.44 8.60 13.21
C LYS A 74 0.28 9.45 13.75
N SER A 75 -0.35 10.27 12.90
CA SER A 75 -1.54 11.06 13.26
C SER A 75 -2.82 10.22 13.37
N GLY A 76 -2.79 8.95 12.96
CA GLY A 76 -3.95 8.07 12.93
C GLY A 76 -4.75 8.13 11.63
N ASP A 77 -4.30 8.88 10.63
CA ASP A 77 -4.89 8.85 9.29
C ASP A 77 -4.57 7.51 8.63
N TYR A 78 -5.53 6.93 7.92
CA TYR A 78 -5.37 5.63 7.29
C TYR A 78 -6.02 5.59 5.92
N ALA A 79 -5.54 4.69 5.06
CA ALA A 79 -6.15 4.44 3.77
C ALA A 79 -5.74 3.07 3.23
N GLY A 80 -6.54 2.56 2.29
CA GLY A 80 -6.18 1.43 1.44
C GLY A 80 -6.36 1.76 -0.03
N TYR A 81 -5.46 1.29 -0.88
CA TYR A 81 -5.58 1.41 -2.34
C TYR A 81 -4.99 0.19 -3.03
N SER A 82 -5.56 -0.18 -4.17
CA SER A 82 -5.12 -1.35 -4.94
C SER A 82 -5.20 -1.13 -6.43
N LEU A 83 -4.44 -1.92 -7.18
CA LEU A 83 -4.38 -1.86 -8.63
C LEU A 83 -5.70 -2.29 -9.29
N LYS A 84 -6.29 -3.39 -8.81
CA LYS A 84 -7.53 -3.96 -9.36
C LYS A 84 -8.62 -3.98 -8.30
N LYS A 85 -9.88 -3.85 -8.76
CA LYS A 85 -11.08 -3.93 -7.92
C LYS A 85 -11.13 -5.25 -7.14
N GLY A 86 -11.88 -5.26 -6.03
CA GLY A 86 -12.10 -6.44 -5.19
C GLY A 86 -11.23 -6.52 -3.94
N PHE A 87 -10.32 -5.55 -3.74
CA PHE A 87 -9.58 -5.38 -2.50
C PHE A 87 -10.41 -4.60 -1.47
N ASN A 88 -10.55 -5.16 -0.28
CA ASN A 88 -11.15 -4.51 0.90
C ASN A 88 -10.21 -4.70 2.10
N TYR A 89 -10.37 -3.88 3.14
CA TYR A 89 -9.59 -3.97 4.37
C TYR A 89 -10.46 -3.64 5.58
N ALA A 90 -10.21 -4.30 6.70
CA ALA A 90 -10.91 -4.00 7.95
C ALA A 90 -10.14 -2.92 8.74
N LEU A 91 -10.89 -1.95 9.25
CA LEU A 91 -10.40 -0.98 10.23
C LEU A 91 -11.05 -1.29 11.58
N SER A 92 -10.23 -1.47 12.62
CA SER A 92 -10.70 -1.58 13.99
C SER A 92 -10.09 -0.46 14.82
N ASP A 93 -10.94 0.32 15.48
CA ASP A 93 -10.54 1.24 16.54
C ASP A 93 -11.25 0.87 17.85
N TYR A 94 -11.09 1.68 18.90
CA TYR A 94 -11.71 1.43 20.21
C TYR A 94 -13.25 1.58 20.21
N LYS A 95 -13.85 2.13 19.15
CA LYS A 95 -15.29 2.34 19.03
C LYS A 95 -15.96 1.24 18.23
N MET A 96 -15.37 0.82 17.12
CA MET A 96 -16.03 -0.05 16.14
C MET A 96 -15.06 -0.71 15.16
N ILE A 97 -15.57 -1.76 14.50
CA ILE A 97 -14.95 -2.39 13.34
C ILE A 97 -15.70 -1.96 12.08
N ARG A 98 -14.96 -1.64 11.00
CA ARG A 98 -15.46 -1.30 9.66
C ARG A 98 -14.76 -2.19 8.63
N PHE A 99 -15.45 -2.52 7.54
CA PHE A 99 -14.95 -3.35 6.43
C PHE A 99 -15.00 -2.57 5.11
#